data_AF-A0A1L9BPP6-F1
#
_entry.id   AF-A0A1L9BPP6-F1
#
_cell.length_a   1.000
_cell.length_b   1.000
_cell.length_c   1.000
_cell.angle_alpha   90.00
_cell.angle_beta   90.00
_cell.angle_gamma   90.00
#
_symmetry.space_group_name_H-M   'P 1'
#
loop_
_entity.id
_entity.type
_entity.pdbx_description
1 polymer ?
#
loop_
_entity_poly.entity_id
_entity_poly.type
_entity_poly.pdbx_seq_one_letter_code
_entity_poly.pdbx_strand_id
1 'polypeptide(L)'
;MAKTVANLRDNGALSVTFVDPESYRAFQVKGRGALRDADADDCARAVAYVVQLRQRLVGFGIEGSAIDFWLTARNIVMATLDVDRVFEQTPGSRAGTVVT
;
A
#
# COMPACT_ATOMS: atom_id res chain seq x y z
N MET A 1 -7.19 17.89 -5.46
CA MET A 1 -6.18 16.89 -5.08
C MET A 1 -6.68 16.10 -3.90
N ALA A 2 -6.46 14.77 -3.81
CA ALA A 2 -6.95 13.97 -2.70
C ALA A 2 -6.37 14.44 -1.36
N LYS A 3 -7.17 14.46 -0.29
CA LYS A 3 -6.78 14.95 1.05
C LYS A 3 -5.51 14.25 1.58
N THR A 4 -5.34 12.97 1.30
CA THR A 4 -4.13 12.19 1.66
C THR A 4 -2.86 12.76 1.04
N VAL A 5 -2.88 13.13 -0.24
CA VAL A 5 -1.72 13.71 -0.94
C VAL A 5 -1.41 15.09 -0.37
N ALA A 6 -2.42 15.88 -0.05
CA ALA A 6 -2.23 17.20 0.55
C ALA A 6 -1.58 17.08 1.94
N ASN A 7 -2.08 16.18 2.78
CA ASN A 7 -1.51 15.92 4.11
C ASN A 7 -0.05 15.46 4.02
N LEU A 8 0.27 14.58 3.06
CA LEU A 8 1.63 14.07 2.91
C LEU A 8 2.59 15.17 2.42
N ARG A 9 2.14 16.10 1.57
CA ARG A 9 2.94 17.28 1.20
C ARG A 9 3.16 18.24 2.37
N ASP A 10 2.19 18.35 3.27
CA ASP A 10 2.23 19.26 4.41
C ASP A 10 3.18 18.79 5.51
N ASN A 11 3.09 17.52 5.92
CA ASN A 11 3.81 17.04 7.10
C ASN A 11 4.77 15.87 6.84
N GLY A 12 4.73 15.26 5.65
CA GLY A 12 5.57 14.11 5.30
C GLY A 12 5.31 12.85 6.13
N ALA A 13 4.41 12.84 7.10
CA ALA A 13 4.19 11.68 7.97
C ALA A 13 3.41 10.62 7.21
N LEU A 14 4.02 9.44 7.05
CA LEU A 14 3.42 8.33 6.31
C LEU A 14 3.48 7.04 7.12
N SER A 15 2.37 6.31 7.12
CA SER A 15 2.30 4.93 7.59
C SER A 15 1.65 4.07 6.52
N VAL A 16 2.29 2.96 6.16
CA VAL A 16 1.81 2.02 5.14
C VAL A 16 1.76 0.64 5.76
N THR A 17 0.64 -0.06 5.56
CA THR A 17 0.48 -1.45 6.03
C THR A 17 0.47 -2.37 4.82
N PHE A 18 1.35 -3.37 4.84
CA PHE A 18 1.43 -4.44 3.86
C PHE A 18 0.83 -5.70 4.46
N VAL A 19 -0.01 -6.39 3.71
CA VAL A 19 -0.60 -7.67 4.10
C VAL A 19 -0.35 -8.65 2.97
N ASP A 20 0.22 -9.80 3.31
CA ASP A 20 0.21 -10.93 2.39
C ASP A 20 -1.14 -11.66 2.52
N PRO A 21 -1.96 -11.69 1.46
CA PRO A 21 -3.30 -12.24 1.56
C PRO A 21 -3.34 -13.76 1.78
N GLU A 22 -2.25 -14.47 1.46
CA GLU A 22 -2.17 -15.94 1.60
C GLU A 22 -1.82 -16.37 3.02
N SER A 23 -0.79 -15.77 3.61
CA SER A 23 -0.37 -16.07 4.99
C SER A 23 -1.03 -15.19 6.04
N TYR A 24 -1.74 -14.14 5.61
CA TYR A 24 -2.32 -13.09 6.46
C TYR A 24 -1.29 -12.33 7.33
N ARG A 25 0.00 -12.49 7.04
CA ARG A 25 1.06 -11.75 7.71
C ARG A 25 0.96 -10.28 7.34
N ALA A 26 0.96 -9.43 8.35
CA ALA A 26 0.81 -8.00 8.18
C ALA A 26 1.92 -7.23 8.90
N PHE A 27 2.48 -6.25 8.20
CA PHE A 27 3.50 -5.35 8.73
C PHE A 27 3.15 -3.91 8.41
N GLN A 28 3.35 -3.01 9.36
CA GLN A 28 3.18 -1.58 9.17
C GLN A 28 4.53 -0.89 9.27
N VAL A 29 4.88 -0.15 8.23
CA VAL A 29 6.06 0.71 8.19
C VAL A 29 5.63 2.14 8.47
N LYS A 30 6.48 2.89 9.18
CA LYS A 30 6.30 4.32 9.49
C LYS A 30 7.58 5.09 9.18
N GLY A 31 7.40 6.36 8.86
CA GLY A 31 8.51 7.26 8.64
C GLY A 31 8.08 8.54 7.93
N ARG A 32 9.01 9.13 7.19
CA ARG A 32 8.77 10.35 6.41
C ARG A 32 8.76 10.06 4.92
N GLY A 33 7.75 10.59 4.25
CA GLY A 33 7.51 10.45 2.82
C GLY A 33 7.73 11.75 2.06
N ALA A 34 8.34 11.64 0.89
CA ALA A 34 8.37 12.70 -0.12
C ALA A 34 7.53 12.28 -1.33
N LEU A 35 6.85 13.25 -1.94
CA LEU A 35 5.97 13.01 -3.09
C LEU A 35 6.58 13.56 -4.38
N ARG A 36 6.37 12.81 -5.47
CA ARG A 36 6.59 13.27 -6.84
C ARG A 36 5.46 12.79 -7.75
N ASP A 37 5.37 13.38 -8.92
CA ASP A 37 4.50 12.88 -9.98
C ASP A 37 5.01 11.53 -10.48
N ALA A 38 4.08 10.66 -10.88
CA ALA A 38 4.40 9.36 -11.45
C ALA A 38 4.87 9.51 -12.90
N ASP A 39 5.91 8.76 -13.27
CA ASP A 39 6.34 8.65 -14.65
C ASP A 39 5.63 7.50 -15.39
N ALA A 40 5.95 7.31 -16.66
CA ALA A 40 5.36 6.26 -17.49
C ALA A 40 5.67 4.85 -16.96
N ASP A 41 6.86 4.64 -16.40
CA ASP A 41 7.30 3.34 -15.90
C ASP A 41 6.61 3.01 -14.57
N ASP A 42 6.43 4.02 -13.70
CA ASP A 42 5.60 3.91 -12.49
C ASP A 42 4.17 3.49 -12.83
N CYS A 43 3.58 4.13 -13.84
CA CYS A 43 2.22 3.82 -14.29
C CYS A 43 2.13 2.40 -14.85
N ALA A 44 3.11 1.97 -15.66
CA ALA A 44 3.16 0.60 -16.19
C ALA A 44 3.29 -0.44 -15.06
N ARG A 45 4.13 -0.19 -14.05
CA ARG A 45 4.27 -1.06 -12.88
C ARG A 45 2.99 -1.15 -12.07
N ALA A 46 2.30 -0.02 -11.85
CA ALA A 46 1.04 -0.01 -11.11
C ALA A 46 -0.06 -0.79 -11.85
N VAL A 47 -0.15 -0.67 -13.18
CA VAL A 47 -1.09 -1.47 -14.00
C VAL A 47 -0.78 -2.96 -13.84
N ALA A 48 0.49 -3.35 -13.97
CA ALA A 48 0.90 -4.75 -13.80
C ALA A 48 0.57 -5.27 -12.38
N TYR A 49 0.79 -4.45 -11.35
CA TYR A 49 0.46 -4.78 -9.97
C TYR A 49 -1.04 -5.01 -9.77
N VAL A 50 -1.90 -4.12 -10.30
CA VAL A 50 -3.36 -4.28 -10.22
C VAL A 50 -3.81 -5.58 -10.86
N VAL A 51 -3.29 -5.92 -12.05
CA VAL A 51 -3.62 -7.18 -12.73
C VAL A 51 -3.20 -8.39 -11.90
N GLN A 52 -1.97 -8.42 -11.38
CA GLN A 52 -1.45 -9.54 -10.59
C GLN A 52 -2.22 -9.71 -9.28
N LEU A 53 -2.44 -8.63 -8.54
CA LEU A 53 -3.16 -8.70 -7.27
C LEU A 53 -4.62 -9.09 -7.48
N ARG A 54 -5.28 -8.57 -8.53
CA ARG A 54 -6.64 -8.99 -8.89
C ARG A 54 -6.71 -10.50 -9.15
N GLN A 55 -5.78 -11.05 -9.92
CA GLN A 55 -5.73 -12.49 -10.18
C GLN A 55 -5.56 -13.30 -8.88
N ARG A 56 -4.68 -12.87 -7.97
CA ARG A 56 -4.50 -13.52 -6.67
C ARG A 56 -5.79 -13.49 -5.83
N LEU A 57 -6.43 -12.33 -5.73
CA LEU A 57 -7.65 -12.15 -4.93
C LEU A 57 -8.85 -12.91 -5.49
N VAL A 58 -9.01 -12.96 -6.81
CA VAL A 58 -10.00 -13.83 -7.46
C VAL A 58 -9.72 -15.31 -7.17
N GLY A 59 -8.44 -15.70 -7.11
CA GLY A 59 -8.02 -17.04 -6.70
C GLY A 59 -8.48 -17.42 -5.28
N PHE A 60 -8.70 -16.44 -4.40
CA PHE A 60 -9.28 -16.64 -3.06
C PHE A 60 -10.81 -16.59 -3.04
N GLY A 61 -11.47 -16.52 -4.19
CA GLY A 61 -12.93 -16.52 -4.31
C GLY A 61 -13.58 -15.13 -4.16
N ILE A 62 -12.79 -14.05 -4.15
CA ILE A 62 -13.34 -12.69 -4.11
C ILE A 62 -13.88 -12.34 -5.50
N GLU A 63 -15.09 -11.80 -5.56
CA GLU A 63 -15.71 -11.40 -6.81
C GLU A 63 -14.89 -10.30 -7.50
N GLY A 64 -14.61 -10.47 -8.80
CA GLY A 64 -13.82 -9.51 -9.58
C GLY A 64 -14.40 -8.09 -9.55
N SER A 65 -15.72 -7.95 -9.62
CA SER A 65 -16.41 -6.66 -9.56
C SER A 65 -16.15 -5.91 -8.24
N ALA A 66 -16.08 -6.64 -7.12
CA ALA A 66 -15.78 -6.08 -5.81
C ALA A 66 -14.33 -5.58 -5.72
N ILE A 67 -13.39 -6.24 -6.40
CA ILE A 67 -11.99 -5.81 -6.48
C ILE A 67 -11.85 -4.57 -7.37
N ASP A 68 -12.46 -4.60 -8.55
CA ASP A 68 -12.34 -3.56 -9.58
C ASP A 68 -12.86 -2.19 -9.11
N PHE A 69 -13.73 -2.16 -8.09
CA PHE A 69 -14.22 -0.93 -7.47
C PHE A 69 -13.12 -0.13 -6.76
N TRP A 70 -12.17 -0.79 -6.07
CA TRP A 70 -11.17 -0.12 -5.23
C TRP A 70 -9.72 -0.29 -5.70
N LEU A 71 -9.39 -1.39 -6.38
CA LEU A 71 -8.04 -1.67 -6.83
C LEU A 71 -7.81 -1.08 -8.24
N THR A 72 -7.18 0.09 -8.32
CA THR A 72 -6.99 0.80 -9.58
C THR A 72 -5.63 1.48 -9.72
N ALA A 73 -5.20 1.66 -10.96
CA ALA A 73 -3.97 2.35 -11.36
C ALA A 73 -4.26 3.74 -11.96
N ARG A 74 -5.25 4.46 -11.44
CA ARG A 74 -5.65 5.80 -11.92
C ARG A 74 -5.10 6.89 -11.00
N ASN A 75 -4.71 8.03 -11.58
CA ASN A 75 -4.26 9.22 -10.85
C ASN A 75 -3.13 8.92 -9.85
N ILE A 76 -2.14 8.16 -10.29
CA ILE A 76 -1.04 7.68 -9.44
C ILE A 76 -0.11 8.86 -9.08
N VAL A 77 0.32 8.88 -7.82
CA VAL A 77 1.42 9.71 -7.33
C VAL A 77 2.43 8.79 -6.66
N MET A 78 3.71 9.15 -6.71
CA MET A 78 4.77 8.35 -6.12
C MET A 78 5.18 8.92 -4.78
N ALA A 79 5.23 8.06 -3.77
CA ALA A 79 5.77 8.36 -2.45
C ALA A 79 7.04 7.54 -2.22
N THR A 80 8.14 8.22 -1.89
CA THR A 80 9.35 7.59 -1.36
C THR A 80 9.33 7.73 0.15
N LEU A 81 9.46 6.62 0.89
CA LEU A 81 9.39 6.56 2.35
C LEU A 81 10.76 6.24 2.95
N ASP A 82 11.28 7.15 3.76
CA ASP A 82 12.39 6.89 4.66
C ASP A 82 11.84 6.22 5.93
N VAL A 83 12.04 4.91 6.04
CA VAL A 83 11.48 4.08 7.11
C VAL A 83 12.24 4.27 8.42
N ASP A 84 11.54 4.64 9.49
CA ASP A 84 12.10 4.76 10.84
C ASP A 84 11.69 3.62 11.78
N ARG A 85 10.48 3.06 11.58
CA ARG A 85 9.90 2.03 12.44
C ARG A 85 9.08 1.05 11.64
N VAL A 86 9.15 -0.20 12.04
CA VAL A 86 8.34 -1.29 11.53
C VAL A 86 7.59 -1.93 12.68
N PHE A 87 6.32 -2.27 12.46
CA PHE A 87 5.46 -2.90 13.44
C PHE A 87 4.86 -4.17 12.87
N GLU A 88 4.79 -5.22 13.67
CA GLU A 88 3.98 -6.38 13.33
C GLU A 88 2.50 -6.03 13.53
N GLN A 89 1.68 -6.32 12.53
CA GLN A 89 0.25 -6.07 12.55
C GLN A 89 -0.57 -7.34 12.31
N THR A 90 0.09 -8.49 12.16
CA THR A 90 -0.58 -9.79 12.09
C THR A 90 -1.43 -9.96 13.35
N PRO A 91 -2.75 -10.18 13.23
CA PRO A 91 -3.60 -10.35 14.40
C PRO A 91 -3.10 -11.49 15.29
N GLY A 92 -2.94 -11.20 16.58
CA GLY A 92 -2.35 -12.13 17.55
C GLY A 92 -1.63 -11.39 18.66
N SER A 93 -0.95 -12.14 19.53
CA SER A 93 -0.27 -11.60 20.72
C SER A 93 0.86 -10.60 20.42
N ARG A 94 1.39 -10.63 19.19
CA ARG A 94 2.46 -9.73 18.72
C ARG A 94 1.95 -8.51 17.95
N ALA A 95 0.65 -8.37 17.73
CA ALA A 95 0.09 -7.22 17.02
C ALA A 95 0.45 -5.90 17.74
N GLY A 96 0.92 -4.92 16.99
CA GLY A 96 1.34 -3.62 17.51
C GLY A 96 2.77 -3.58 18.07
N THR A 97 3.49 -4.70 18.09
CA THR A 97 4.89 -4.73 18.55
C THR A 97 5.84 -4.18 17.50
N VAL A 98 6.89 -3.50 17.93
CA VAL A 98 7.98 -3.03 17.05
C VAL A 98 8.78 -4.25 16.58
N VAL A 99 9.05 -4.30 15.28
CA VAL A 99 9.99 -5.24 14.68
C VAL A 99 11.37 -4.57 14.72
N THR A 100 12.24 -5.09 15.58
CA THR A 100 13.66 -4.71 15.69
C THR A 100 14.52 -5.50 14.73
#